data_AF-A0A1Q7BML9-F1
#
_entry.id   AF-A0A1Q7BML9-F1
#
_cell.length_a   1.000
_cell.length_b   1.000
_cell.length_c   1.000
_cell.angle_alpha   90.00
_cell.angle_beta   90.00
_cell.angle_gamma   90.00
#
_symmetry.space_group_name_H-M   'P 1'
#
loop_
_entity.id
_entity.type
_entity.pdbx_description
1 polymer ?
#
loop_
_entity_poly.entity_id
_entity_poly.type
_entity_poly.pdbx_seq_one_letter_code
_entity_poly.pdbx_strand_id
1 'polypeptide(L)'
;MAGKTAATKLGIKPGHTVYPINPPGDYATLVGGLPDGATLVDPTLVDPTLSDAGPAADVVHAFARTLGDLATHGRAAVAAVRPGGLVWISYPKGGASELKRDLLWDAVPGWRPVTQIAVDELWSAMRFRPESEIGKG
;
A
#
# COMPACT_ATOMS: atom_id res chain seq x y z
N MET A 1 10.51 -8.35 24.40
CA MET A 1 9.29 -8.55 23.60
C MET A 1 9.45 -7.76 22.31
N ALA A 2 9.75 -8.40 21.19
CA ALA A 2 9.76 -7.70 19.91
C ALA A 2 8.31 -7.31 19.57
N GLY A 3 8.04 -6.03 19.40
CA GLY A 3 6.73 -5.54 18.98
C GLY A 3 6.34 -6.10 17.60
N LYS A 4 5.06 -6.01 17.24
CA LYS A 4 4.61 -6.40 15.88
C LYS A 4 5.36 -5.60 14.82
N THR A 5 5.98 -6.30 13.86
CA THR A 5 6.62 -5.70 12.67
C THR A 5 5.61 -4.94 11.83
N ALA A 6 6.08 -4.01 10.99
CA ALA A 6 5.18 -3.29 10.09
C ALA A 6 4.52 -4.24 9.08
N ALA A 7 5.23 -5.29 8.62
CA ALA A 7 4.65 -6.33 7.77
C ALA A 7 3.39 -6.96 8.40
N THR A 8 3.46 -7.32 9.69
CA THR A 8 2.31 -7.86 10.42
C THR A 8 1.17 -6.86 10.53
N LYS A 9 1.49 -5.57 10.78
CA LYS A 9 0.46 -4.51 10.88
C LYS A 9 -0.21 -4.21 9.54
N LEU A 10 0.54 -4.30 8.44
CA LEU A 10 0.05 -4.18 7.06
C LEU A 10 -0.81 -5.39 6.64
N GLY A 11 -0.82 -6.46 7.43
CA GLY A 11 -1.57 -7.67 7.13
C GLY A 11 -0.88 -8.60 6.12
N ILE A 12 0.44 -8.46 5.95
CA ILE A 12 1.25 -9.41 5.17
C ILE A 12 1.30 -10.73 5.94
N LYS A 13 0.96 -11.82 5.28
CA LYS A 13 0.94 -13.18 5.84
C LYS A 13 1.91 -14.09 5.09
N PRO A 14 2.26 -15.26 5.66
CA PRO A 14 3.01 -16.27 4.94
C PRO A 14 2.40 -16.59 3.58
N GLY A 15 3.24 -16.75 2.56
CA GLY A 15 2.83 -17.05 1.18
C GLY A 15 2.17 -15.91 0.41
N HIS A 16 1.97 -14.72 1.00
CA HIS A 16 1.42 -13.58 0.28
C HIS A 16 2.38 -13.07 -0.80
N THR A 17 1.82 -12.72 -1.94
CA THR A 17 2.48 -11.86 -2.93
C THR A 17 2.27 -10.40 -2.55
N VAL A 18 3.36 -9.65 -2.39
CA VAL A 18 3.36 -8.25 -1.97
C VAL A 18 3.91 -7.37 -3.08
N TYR A 19 3.17 -6.34 -3.46
CA TYR A 19 3.61 -5.37 -4.46
C TYR A 19 3.88 -4.00 -3.83
N PRO A 20 5.15 -3.65 -3.57
CA PRO A 20 5.52 -2.30 -3.20
C PRO A 20 5.57 -1.39 -4.44
N ILE A 21 4.88 -0.26 -4.40
CA ILE A 21 4.92 0.75 -5.47
C ILE A 21 5.72 1.96 -4.97
N ASN A 22 6.85 2.21 -5.62
CA ASN A 22 7.77 3.31 -5.30
C ASN A 22 8.26 3.32 -3.83
N PRO A 23 8.72 2.18 -3.26
CA PRO A 23 9.22 2.17 -1.89
C PRO A 23 10.44 3.09 -1.74
N PRO A 24 10.64 3.74 -0.58
CA PRO A 24 11.73 4.70 -0.36
C PRO A 24 13.13 4.05 -0.21
N GLY A 25 13.25 2.75 -0.50
CA GLY A 25 14.45 1.94 -0.30
C GLY A 25 14.10 0.46 -0.29
N ASP A 26 14.92 -0.34 0.40
CA ASP A 26 14.68 -1.78 0.57
C ASP A 26 13.38 -2.03 1.34
N TYR A 27 12.39 -2.59 0.64
CA TYR A 27 11.05 -2.76 1.20
C TYR A 27 11.01 -3.79 2.33
N ALA A 28 11.74 -4.91 2.19
CA ALA A 28 11.74 -5.96 3.20
C ALA A 28 12.28 -5.42 4.54
N THR A 29 13.38 -4.67 4.51
CA THR A 29 13.95 -3.98 5.66
C THR A 29 12.97 -2.96 6.24
N LEU A 30 12.37 -2.13 5.38
CA LEU A 30 11.39 -1.10 5.79
C LEU A 30 10.22 -1.70 6.59
N VAL A 31 9.73 -2.87 6.18
CA VAL A 31 8.59 -3.50 6.87
C VAL A 31 8.99 -4.40 8.05
N GLY A 32 10.29 -4.51 8.35
CA GLY A 32 10.84 -5.33 9.42
C GLY A 32 10.89 -6.82 9.10
N GLY A 33 11.15 -7.16 7.83
CA GLY A 33 11.20 -8.52 7.29
C GLY A 33 9.87 -8.99 6.69
N LEU A 34 9.96 -9.92 5.74
CA LEU A 34 8.79 -10.60 5.18
C LEU A 34 8.52 -11.91 5.94
N PRO A 35 7.25 -12.27 6.15
CA PRO A 35 6.89 -13.59 6.67
C PRO A 35 7.32 -14.72 5.72
N ASP A 36 7.43 -15.92 6.25
CA ASP A 36 7.85 -17.11 5.50
C ASP A 36 7.06 -17.32 4.20
N GLY A 37 7.78 -17.48 3.10
CA GLY A 37 7.20 -17.72 1.77
C GLY A 37 6.46 -16.52 1.17
N ALA A 38 6.39 -15.37 1.84
CA ALA A 38 5.90 -14.15 1.20
C ALA A 38 6.93 -13.63 0.19
N THR A 39 6.46 -13.19 -0.97
CA THR A 39 7.32 -12.76 -2.08
C THR A 39 7.03 -11.31 -2.46
N LEU A 40 8.05 -10.63 -2.99
CA LEU A 40 7.87 -9.33 -3.63
C LEU A 40 7.62 -9.53 -5.11
N VAL A 41 6.66 -8.79 -5.65
CA VAL A 41 6.51 -8.64 -7.09
C VAL A 41 7.77 -7.96 -7.63
N ASP A 42 8.39 -8.56 -8.63
CA ASP A 42 9.52 -7.98 -9.33
C ASP A 42 9.02 -6.84 -10.25
N PRO A 43 9.39 -5.57 -9.97
CA PRO A 43 8.91 -4.43 -10.74
C PRO A 43 9.40 -4.46 -12.21
N THR A 44 10.47 -5.19 -12.53
CA THR A 44 10.95 -5.35 -13.92
C THR A 44 10.05 -6.25 -14.76
N LEU A 45 9.20 -7.05 -14.10
CA LEU A 45 8.25 -7.96 -14.75
C LEU A 45 6.84 -7.38 -14.84
N VAL A 46 6.61 -6.17 -14.31
CA VAL A 46 5.34 -5.47 -14.39
C VAL A 46 5.43 -4.44 -15.50
N ASP A 47 4.88 -4.77 -16.67
CA ASP A 47 4.77 -3.80 -17.76
C ASP A 47 3.41 -3.08 -17.68
N PRO A 48 3.37 -1.79 -17.31
CA PRO A 48 2.13 -1.02 -17.21
C PRO A 48 1.48 -0.75 -18.58
N THR A 49 2.14 -1.09 -19.68
CA THR A 49 1.64 -0.93 -21.06
C THR A 49 1.10 -2.22 -21.67
N LEU A 50 1.38 -3.39 -21.05
CA LEU A 50 0.99 -4.70 -21.59
C LEU A 50 -0.25 -5.31 -20.93
N SER A 51 -0.79 -4.71 -19.86
CA SER A 51 -1.98 -5.23 -19.18
C SER A 51 -2.76 -4.13 -18.45
N ASP A 52 -4.07 -4.05 -18.71
CA ASP A 52 -5.01 -3.25 -17.92
C ASP A 52 -5.18 -3.81 -16.48
N ALA A 53 -4.74 -5.05 -16.24
CA ALA A 53 -4.74 -5.73 -14.95
C ALA A 53 -3.32 -5.81 -14.38
N GLY A 54 -3.08 -5.23 -13.21
CA GLY A 54 -1.77 -5.34 -12.56
C GLY A 54 -1.49 -6.76 -12.01
N PRO A 55 -0.42 -6.95 -11.22
CA PRO A 55 0.08 -8.27 -10.79
C PRO A 55 -0.86 -9.12 -9.92
N ALA A 56 -2.08 -8.65 -9.62
CA ALA A 56 -3.05 -9.32 -8.75
C ALA A 56 -2.47 -9.74 -7.38
N ALA A 57 -1.75 -8.82 -6.73
CA ALA A 57 -1.09 -9.07 -5.45
C ALA A 57 -2.08 -9.17 -4.28
N ASP A 58 -1.71 -9.94 -3.24
CA ASP A 58 -2.45 -10.05 -1.99
C ASP A 58 -2.40 -8.74 -1.19
N VAL A 59 -1.25 -8.06 -1.22
CA VAL A 59 -1.01 -6.79 -0.54
C VAL A 59 -0.29 -5.85 -1.49
N VAL A 60 -0.89 -4.69 -1.77
CA VAL A 60 -0.26 -3.60 -2.51
C VAL A 60 0.03 -2.45 -1.54
N HIS A 61 1.28 -1.98 -1.52
CA HIS A 61 1.73 -0.93 -0.64
C HIS A 61 2.42 0.17 -1.44
N ALA A 62 1.69 1.24 -1.75
CA ALA A 62 2.18 2.39 -2.47
C ALA A 62 2.77 3.45 -1.54
N PHE A 63 3.68 4.28 -2.06
CA PHE A 63 4.28 5.39 -1.32
C PHE A 63 4.15 6.68 -2.12
N ALA A 64 3.71 7.75 -1.46
CA ALA A 64 3.52 9.05 -2.07
C ALA A 64 4.17 10.14 -1.22
N ARG A 65 4.89 11.07 -1.86
CA ARG A 65 5.44 12.28 -1.21
C ARG A 65 4.77 13.55 -1.72
N THR A 66 4.23 13.51 -2.95
CA THR A 66 3.52 14.62 -3.59
C THR A 66 2.09 14.23 -3.97
N LEU A 67 1.26 15.22 -4.31
CA LEU A 67 -0.08 14.95 -4.85
C LEU A 67 -0.06 14.18 -6.18
N GLY A 68 0.95 14.42 -7.02
CA GLY A 68 1.14 13.67 -8.27
C GLY A 68 1.44 12.19 -8.03
N ASP A 69 2.30 11.90 -7.05
CA ASP A 69 2.58 10.53 -6.62
C ASP A 69 1.31 9.86 -6.09
N LEU A 70 0.54 10.59 -5.28
CA LEU A 70 -0.65 10.06 -4.64
C LEU A 70 -1.68 9.62 -5.68
N ALA A 71 -1.96 10.47 -6.67
CA ALA A 71 -2.90 10.16 -7.75
C ALA A 71 -2.40 8.98 -8.60
N THR A 72 -1.12 8.99 -8.99
CA THR A 72 -0.53 7.99 -9.88
C THR A 72 -0.43 6.62 -9.19
N HIS A 73 0.16 6.59 -7.99
CA HIS A 73 0.39 5.35 -7.25
C HIS A 73 -0.90 4.82 -6.63
N GLY A 74 -1.85 5.67 -6.25
CA GLY A 74 -3.17 5.25 -5.77
C GLY A 74 -3.95 4.48 -6.84
N ARG A 75 -3.97 5.00 -8.08
CA ARG A 75 -4.58 4.30 -9.23
C ARG A 75 -3.87 2.97 -9.51
N ALA A 76 -2.54 2.97 -9.55
CA ALA A 76 -1.75 1.76 -9.78
C ALA A 76 -2.00 0.72 -8.68
N ALA A 77 -2.15 1.16 -7.43
CA ALA A 77 -2.36 0.25 -6.31
C ALA A 77 -3.67 -0.52 -6.41
N VAL A 78 -4.75 0.14 -6.83
CA VAL A 78 -6.05 -0.52 -7.05
C VAL A 78 -6.04 -1.42 -8.27
N ALA A 79 -5.36 -1.04 -9.34
CA ALA A 79 -5.25 -1.90 -10.53
C ALA A 79 -4.44 -3.17 -10.27
N ALA A 80 -3.52 -3.13 -9.31
CA ALA A 80 -2.60 -4.21 -8.99
C ALA A 80 -3.10 -5.18 -7.91
N VAL A 81 -4.13 -4.82 -7.15
CA VAL A 81 -4.63 -5.67 -6.07
C VAL A 81 -5.63 -6.69 -6.61
N ARG A 82 -5.55 -7.93 -6.13
CA ARG A 82 -6.60 -8.92 -6.42
C ARG A 82 -7.89 -8.60 -5.65
N PRO A 83 -9.05 -9.17 -6.05
CA PRO A 83 -10.27 -9.11 -5.25
C PRO A 83 -10.04 -9.57 -3.80
N GLY A 84 -10.49 -8.77 -2.83
CA GLY A 84 -10.30 -9.03 -1.39
C GLY A 84 -8.87 -8.82 -0.86
N GLY A 85 -7.93 -8.35 -1.69
CA GLY A 85 -6.58 -7.98 -1.27
C GLY A 85 -6.52 -6.68 -0.48
N LEU A 86 -5.32 -6.33 -0.01
CA LEU A 86 -5.08 -5.16 0.83
C LEU A 86 -4.41 -4.04 0.06
N VAL A 87 -4.99 -2.84 0.08
CA VAL A 87 -4.37 -1.63 -0.48
C VAL A 87 -3.94 -0.71 0.66
N TRP A 88 -2.66 -0.33 0.64
CA TRP A 88 -2.07 0.64 1.56
C TRP A 88 -1.37 1.74 0.78
N ILE A 89 -1.52 2.99 1.25
CA ILE A 89 -0.77 4.13 0.75
C ILE A 89 -0.03 4.79 1.91
N SER A 90 1.29 4.82 1.80
CA SER A 90 2.21 5.43 2.75
C SER A 90 2.59 6.85 2.35
N TYR A 91 2.68 7.73 3.35
CA TYR A 91 3.04 9.13 3.19
C TYR A 91 3.91 9.62 4.38
N PRO A 92 4.80 10.61 4.16
CA PRO A 92 5.65 11.14 5.23
C PRO A 92 4.83 11.74 6.37
N LYS A 93 5.24 11.43 7.61
CA LYS A 93 4.63 11.97 8.83
C LYS A 93 4.97 13.44 9.07
N GLY A 94 4.27 14.04 10.03
CA GLY A 94 4.71 15.27 10.68
C GLY A 94 4.73 16.52 9.80
N GLY A 95 3.97 16.54 8.70
CA GLY A 95 3.96 17.67 7.77
C GLY A 95 5.20 17.74 6.86
N ALA A 96 6.00 16.67 6.79
CA ALA A 96 7.11 16.56 5.85
C ALA A 96 6.67 16.41 4.38
N SER A 97 5.36 16.41 4.12
CA SER A 97 4.76 16.47 2.79
C SER A 97 3.53 17.38 2.80
N GLU A 98 3.14 17.83 1.61
CA GLU A 98 1.88 18.54 1.37
C GLU A 98 0.63 17.64 1.52
N LEU A 99 0.83 16.33 1.66
CA LEU A 99 -0.23 15.33 1.76
C LEU A 99 -0.93 15.41 3.11
N LYS A 100 -2.06 16.13 3.14
CA LYS A 100 -2.97 16.15 4.28
C LYS A 100 -3.88 14.92 4.26
N ARG A 101 -4.34 14.52 5.45
CA ARG A 101 -5.25 13.37 5.64
C ARG A 101 -6.45 13.42 4.70
N ASP A 102 -7.06 14.58 4.54
CA ASP A 102 -8.27 14.76 3.73
C ASP A 102 -7.98 14.50 2.25
N LEU A 103 -6.79 14.88 1.76
CA LEU A 103 -6.37 14.63 0.37
C LEU A 103 -6.13 13.13 0.12
N LEU A 104 -5.75 12.38 1.16
CA LEU A 104 -5.61 10.93 1.07
C LEU A 104 -6.98 10.24 0.96
N TRP A 105 -8.05 10.84 1.45
CA TRP A 105 -9.39 10.24 1.37
C TRP A 105 -9.88 10.16 -0.07
N ASP A 106 -9.51 11.14 -0.88
CA ASP A 106 -9.87 11.22 -2.29
C ASP A 106 -8.80 10.64 -3.23
N ALA A 107 -7.73 10.06 -2.66
CA ALA A 107 -6.60 9.50 -3.42
C ALA A 107 -7.01 8.37 -4.37
N VAL A 108 -8.09 7.66 -4.03
CA VAL A 108 -8.51 6.44 -4.72
C VAL A 108 -10.02 6.45 -4.91
N PRO A 109 -10.53 6.91 -6.07
CA PRO A 109 -11.96 6.93 -6.36
C PRO A 109 -12.61 5.54 -6.21
N GLY A 110 -13.79 5.49 -5.58
CA GLY A 110 -14.52 4.23 -5.31
C GLY A 110 -13.96 3.38 -4.16
N TRP A 111 -12.94 3.88 -3.46
CA TRP A 111 -12.37 3.27 -2.27
C TRP A 111 -12.41 4.25 -1.11
N ARG A 112 -12.48 3.73 0.11
CA ARG A 112 -12.48 4.53 1.34
C ARG A 112 -11.33 4.15 2.26
N PRO A 113 -10.74 5.13 2.95
CA PRO A 113 -9.79 4.88 4.01
C PRO A 113 -10.51 4.22 5.19
N VAL A 114 -9.91 3.19 5.77
CA VAL A 114 -10.52 2.43 6.88
C VAL A 114 -9.63 2.32 8.11
N THR A 115 -8.30 2.46 7.97
CA THR A 115 -7.35 2.31 9.08
C THR A 115 -6.05 3.02 8.75
N GLN A 116 -5.40 3.60 9.75
CA GLN A 116 -4.05 4.16 9.61
C GLN A 116 -3.11 3.51 10.62
N ILE A 117 -1.86 3.25 10.20
CA ILE A 117 -0.80 2.74 11.04
C ILE A 117 0.51 3.51 10.82
N ALA A 118 1.44 3.43 11.78
CA ALA A 118 2.84 3.78 11.55
C ALA A 118 3.58 2.57 10.95
N VAL A 119 4.30 2.79 9.85
CA VAL A 119 5.21 1.81 9.25
C VAL A 119 6.53 1.82 10.02
N ASP A 120 7.20 2.96 10.02
CA ASP A 120 8.44 3.23 10.76
C ASP A 120 8.35 4.61 11.42
N GLU A 121 9.47 5.27 11.70
CA GLU A 121 9.50 6.63 12.26
C GLU A 121 9.04 7.70 11.25
N LEU A 122 9.24 7.48 9.96
CA LEU A 122 9.06 8.47 8.89
C LEU A 122 7.71 8.37 8.18
N TRP A 123 7.11 7.17 8.12
CA TRP A 123 5.96 6.89 7.25
C TRP A 123 4.72 6.45 8.02
N SER A 124 3.58 7.06 7.68
CA SER A 124 2.25 6.52 8.02
C SER A 124 1.66 5.83 6.80
N ALA A 125 1.00 4.70 7.00
CA ALA A 125 0.24 4.00 5.96
C ALA A 125 -1.26 4.10 6.23
N MET A 126 -2.04 4.48 5.21
CA MET A 126 -3.50 4.45 5.22
C MET A 126 -3.99 3.24 4.42
N ARG A 127 -4.87 2.43 5.00
CA ARG A 127 -5.52 1.31 4.34
C ARG A 127 -6.79 1.77 3.64
N PHE A 128 -6.99 1.28 2.43
CA PHE A 128 -8.20 1.50 1.64
C PHE A 128 -8.97 0.20 1.44
N ARG A 129 -10.30 0.31 1.33
CA ARG A 129 -11.19 -0.78 0.91
C ARG A 129 -12.20 -0.28 -0.13
N PRO A 130 -12.69 -1.13 -1.05
CA PRO A 130 -13.74 -0.73 -1.97
C PRO A 130 -14.99 -0.30 -1.22
N GLU A 131 -15.66 0.75 -1.67
CA GLU A 131 -16.91 1.23 -1.05
C GLU A 131 -17.98 0.14 -0.98
N SER A 132 -18.03 -0.74 -1.98
CA SER A 132 -18.99 -1.86 -2.06
C SER A 132 -18.80 -2.90 -0.96
N GLU A 133 -17.60 -2.99 -0.37
CA GLU A 133 -17.28 -3.96 0.68
C GLU A 133 -17.33 -3.39 2.10
N ILE A 134 -17.60 -2.08 2.22
CA ILE A 134 -17.80 -1.41 3.49
C ILE A 134 -19.31 -1.46 3.72
N GLY A 135 -19.75 -2.32 4.63
CA GLY A 135 -21.17 -2.50 4.94
C GLY A 135 -21.83 -1.15 5.17
N LYS A 136 -22.97 -0.92 4.52
CA LYS A 136 -23.89 0.16 4.89
C LYS A 136 -24.32 -0.13 6.33
N GLY A 137 -23.69 0.54 7.29
CA GLY A 137 -24.15 0.57 8.67
C GLY A 137 -25.58 1.08 8.75
#